data_AF-A0A2E5X8J4-F1
#
_entry.id   AF-A0A2E5X8J4-F1
#
_cell.length_a   1.000
_cell.length_b   1.000
_cell.length_c   1.000
_cell.angle_alpha   90.00
_cell.angle_beta   90.00
_cell.angle_gamma   90.00
#
_symmetry.space_group_name_H-M   'P 1'
#
loop_
_entity.id
_entity.type
_entity.pdbx_description
1 polymer ?
#
loop_
_entity_poly.entity_id
_entity_poly.type
_entity_poly.pdbx_seq_one_letter_code
_entity_poly.pdbx_strand_id
1 'polypeptide(L)'
;MSRDEARFLGSGRAEQLSRFEVRIHGDSMWPTFRDGQRIEGRSDIVPMVGDVVVAKHPWKDLHIVKRVKRIMPDGYFLEGDNPDPTGSEDSHNFGPVASSLIIATIR
;
A
#
# COMPACT_ATOMS: atom_id res chain seq x y z
N MET A 1 15.92 59.06 3.20
CA MET A 1 14.80 58.34 2.54
C MET A 1 15.43 57.38 1.54
N SER A 2 15.27 56.06 1.53
CA SER A 2 14.81 55.04 2.48
C SER A 2 15.74 53.84 2.29
N ARG A 3 16.02 53.10 3.37
CA ARG A 3 16.63 51.77 3.29
C ARG A 3 15.58 50.83 2.72
N ASP A 4 15.82 50.30 1.53
CA ASP A 4 15.05 49.16 1.04
C ASP A 4 15.49 47.93 1.82
N GLU A 5 14.64 47.56 2.79
CA GLU A 5 14.70 46.28 3.48
C GLU A 5 14.49 45.17 2.46
N ALA A 6 15.59 44.52 2.07
CA ALA A 6 15.52 43.20 1.45
C ALA A 6 14.86 42.24 2.46
N ARG A 7 13.55 42.11 2.35
CA ARG A 7 12.76 41.10 3.06
C ARG A 7 13.20 39.74 2.52
N PHE A 8 14.11 39.10 3.25
CA PHE A 8 14.36 37.67 3.10
C PHE A 8 13.04 36.94 3.39
N LEU A 9 12.35 36.53 2.32
CA LEU A 9 11.27 35.55 2.38
C LEU A 9 11.92 34.23 2.78
N GLY A 10 12.00 33.98 4.09
CA GLY A 10 12.54 32.75 4.64
C GLY A 10 11.89 31.54 3.98
N SER A 11 12.70 30.57 3.53
CA SER A 11 12.19 29.30 3.02
C SER A 11 11.35 28.63 4.11
N GLY A 12 10.05 28.50 3.87
CA GLY A 12 9.16 27.75 4.76
C GLY A 12 9.60 26.29 4.82
N ARG A 13 9.69 25.73 6.03
CA ARG A 13 9.93 24.29 6.20
C ARG A 13 8.70 23.54 5.71
N ALA A 14 8.87 22.69 4.70
CA ALA A 14 7.85 21.76 4.23
C ALA A 14 8.28 20.32 4.57
N GLU A 15 7.31 19.45 4.82
CA GLU A 15 7.51 18.02 5.04
C GLU A 15 6.78 17.24 3.95
N GLN A 16 7.44 16.21 3.42
CA GLN A 16 6.82 15.28 2.49
C GLN A 16 6.16 14.16 3.29
N LEU A 17 4.85 13.98 3.09
CA LEU A 17 4.11 12.87 3.66
C LEU A 17 4.18 11.65 2.74
N SER A 18 4.13 10.46 3.34
CA SER A 18 4.23 9.15 2.70
C SER A 18 2.86 8.46 2.56
N ARG A 19 1.76 9.24 2.49
CA ARG A 19 0.38 8.76 2.50
C ARG A 19 -0.15 8.50 1.08
N PHE A 20 -0.91 7.42 0.92
CA PHE A 20 -1.55 7.03 -0.33
C PHE A 20 -3.03 6.76 -0.08
N GLU A 21 -3.92 7.40 -0.83
CA GLU A 21 -5.33 7.05 -0.84
C GLU A 21 -5.56 5.88 -1.81
N VAL A 22 -6.28 4.87 -1.36
CA VAL A 22 -6.55 3.64 -2.12
C VAL A 22 -8.04 3.42 -2.17
N ARG A 23 -8.57 3.15 -3.36
CA ARG A 23 -9.94 2.68 -3.54
C ARG A 23 -9.94 1.17 -3.77
N ILE A 24 -10.71 0.45 -2.98
CA ILE A 24 -10.87 -0.99 -3.10
C ILE A 24 -11.78 -1.32 -4.28
N HIS A 25 -11.38 -2.34 -5.04
CA HIS A 25 -12.13 -2.89 -6.16
C HIS A 25 -12.26 -4.41 -6.01
N GLY A 26 -13.48 -4.91 -6.04
CA GLY A 26 -13.83 -6.31 -5.83
C GLY A 26 -13.79 -6.76 -4.36
N ASP A 27 -14.08 -8.04 -4.14
CA ASP A 27 -14.35 -8.59 -2.81
C ASP A 27 -13.20 -9.39 -2.20
N SER A 28 -12.01 -9.37 -2.81
CA SER A 28 -10.92 -10.26 -2.35
C SER A 28 -10.40 -9.97 -0.93
N MET A 29 -10.72 -8.80 -0.39
CA MET A 29 -10.41 -8.39 0.98
C MET A 29 -11.65 -8.33 1.88
N TRP A 30 -12.82 -8.76 1.41
CA TRP A 30 -14.00 -8.88 2.27
C TRP A 30 -13.75 -9.97 3.33
N PRO A 31 -14.17 -9.81 4.61
CA PRO A 31 -14.96 -8.72 5.17
C PRO A 31 -14.15 -7.52 5.66
N THR A 32 -12.81 -7.57 5.62
CA THR A 32 -11.93 -6.49 6.07
C THR A 32 -12.21 -5.19 5.32
N PHE A 33 -12.29 -5.27 3.99
CA PHE A 33 -12.66 -4.15 3.13
C PHE A 33 -13.78 -4.52 2.16
N ARG A 34 -14.61 -3.51 1.84
CA ARG A 34 -15.71 -3.65 0.87
C ARG A 34 -15.34 -2.98 -0.45
N ASP A 35 -15.91 -3.47 -1.55
CA ASP A 35 -15.81 -2.79 -2.85
C ASP A 35 -16.22 -1.31 -2.73
N GLY A 36 -15.46 -0.44 -3.39
CA GLY A 36 -15.65 1.00 -3.37
C GLY A 36 -15.15 1.72 -2.11
N GLN A 37 -14.74 1.00 -1.06
CA GLN A 37 -14.19 1.59 0.17
C GLN A 37 -12.91 2.37 -0.13
N ARG A 38 -12.76 3.54 0.49
CA ARG A 38 -11.51 4.32 0.49
C ARG A 38 -10.75 4.05 1.78
N ILE A 39 -9.47 3.75 1.64
CA ILE A 39 -8.54 3.51 2.75
C ILE A 39 -7.26 4.33 2.53
N GLU A 40 -6.47 4.49 3.59
CA GLU A 40 -5.19 5.17 3.52
C GLU A 40 -4.05 4.18 3.80
N GLY A 41 -3.00 4.24 3.01
CA GLY A 41 -1.76 3.50 3.21
C GLY A 41 -0.56 4.41 3.43
N ARG A 42 0.52 3.84 3.95
CA ARG A 42 1.81 4.50 4.14
C ARG A 42 2.94 3.74 3.47
N SER A 43 3.76 4.44 2.68
CA SER A 43 4.90 3.83 1.97
C SER A 43 6.19 3.73 2.79
N ASP A 44 6.22 4.32 3.99
CA ASP A 44 7.39 4.34 4.89
C ASP A 44 7.30 3.30 6.01
N ILE A 45 6.36 2.36 5.90
CA ILE A 45 6.15 1.28 6.85
C ILE A 45 6.57 -0.03 6.21
N VAL A 46 7.53 -0.72 6.83
CA VAL A 46 7.89 -2.10 6.49
C VAL A 46 6.74 -3.03 6.90
N PRO A 47 6.14 -3.79 5.96
CA PRO A 47 5.03 -4.69 6.29
C PRO A 47 5.43 -5.83 7.22
N MET A 48 4.54 -6.14 8.16
CA MET A 48 4.63 -7.27 9.08
C MET A 48 3.54 -8.31 8.80
N VAL A 49 3.70 -9.53 9.31
CA VAL A 49 2.64 -10.55 9.24
C VAL A 49 1.37 -10.00 9.88
N GLY A 50 0.25 -10.11 9.15
CA GLY A 50 -1.04 -9.58 9.53
C GLY A 50 -1.34 -8.20 8.95
N ASP A 51 -0.35 -7.44 8.49
CA ASP A 51 -0.59 -6.16 7.83
C ASP A 51 -1.27 -6.35 6.47
N VAL A 52 -2.07 -5.37 6.05
CA VAL A 52 -2.60 -5.31 4.69
C VAL A 52 -1.72 -4.39 3.87
N VAL A 53 -1.37 -4.78 2.65
CA VAL A 53 -0.48 -4.03 1.77
C VAL A 53 -1.13 -3.76 0.42
N VAL A 54 -0.74 -2.65 -0.18
CA VAL A 54 -0.90 -2.38 -1.61
C VAL A 54 0.37 -2.85 -2.31
N ALA A 55 0.23 -3.65 -3.35
CA ALA A 55 1.34 -4.12 -4.15
C ALA A 55 1.04 -4.03 -5.64
N LYS A 56 2.07 -3.93 -6.48
CA LYS A 56 1.94 -4.18 -7.91
C LYS A 56 1.81 -5.69 -8.14
N HIS A 57 0.82 -6.10 -8.95
CA HIS A 57 0.68 -7.50 -9.31
C HIS A 57 1.92 -7.99 -10.09
N PRO A 58 2.51 -9.16 -9.79
CA PRO A 58 3.77 -9.60 -10.41
C PRO A 58 3.72 -9.74 -11.95
N TRP A 59 2.55 -10.07 -12.50
CA TRP A 59 2.38 -10.38 -13.94
C TRP A 59 1.35 -9.54 -14.69
N LYS A 60 0.63 -8.65 -13.99
CA LYS A 60 -0.46 -7.86 -14.57
C LYS A 60 -0.19 -6.40 -14.24
N ASP A 61 -0.56 -5.50 -15.14
CA ASP A 61 -0.38 -4.07 -14.89
C ASP A 61 -1.55 -3.51 -14.07
N LEU A 62 -1.64 -3.97 -12.81
CA LEU A 62 -2.64 -3.55 -11.85
C LEU A 62 -2.07 -3.57 -10.42
N HIS A 63 -2.76 -2.88 -9.52
CA HIS A 63 -2.48 -2.92 -8.09
C HIS A 63 -3.42 -3.89 -7.38
N ILE A 64 -2.89 -4.64 -6.41
CA ILE A 64 -3.64 -5.54 -5.54
C ILE A 64 -3.54 -5.08 -4.10
N VAL A 65 -4.58 -5.38 -3.32
CA VAL A 65 -4.59 -5.22 -1.87
C VAL A 65 -4.75 -6.60 -1.24
N LYS A 66 -3.80 -6.98 -0.38
CA LYS A 66 -3.73 -8.32 0.22
C LYS A 66 -3.14 -8.28 1.62
N ARG A 67 -3.41 -9.29 2.44
CA ARG A 67 -2.81 -9.45 3.77
C ARG A 67 -1.50 -10.22 3.71
N VAL A 68 -0.49 -9.75 4.43
CA VAL A 68 0.77 -10.47 4.61
C VAL A 68 0.52 -11.69 5.48
N LYS A 69 0.56 -12.88 4.88
CA LYS A 69 0.44 -14.15 5.61
C LYS A 69 1.77 -14.62 6.15
N ARG A 70 2.84 -14.46 5.35
CA ARG A 70 4.21 -14.87 5.69
C ARG A 70 5.21 -13.90 5.09
N ILE A 71 6.30 -13.66 5.81
CA ILE A 71 7.48 -12.97 5.29
C ILE A 71 8.47 -14.04 4.82
N MET A 72 9.01 -13.85 3.62
CA MET A 72 9.95 -14.76 2.97
C MET A 72 11.28 -14.04 2.73
N PRO A 73 12.40 -14.75 2.47
CA PRO A 73 13.71 -14.12 2.28
C PRO A 73 13.75 -13.05 1.18
N ASP A 74 12.92 -13.19 0.16
CA ASP A 74 12.89 -12.37 -1.05
C ASP A 74 11.56 -11.60 -1.25
N GLY A 75 10.63 -11.67 -0.29
CA GLY A 75 9.34 -11.01 -0.43
C GLY A 75 8.29 -11.44 0.57
N TYR A 76 7.03 -11.38 0.14
CA TYR A 76 5.86 -11.60 0.99
C TYR A 76 4.92 -12.60 0.35
N PHE A 77 4.46 -13.56 1.15
CA PHE A 77 3.31 -14.38 0.77
C PHE A 77 2.05 -13.61 1.15
N LEU A 78 1.28 -13.19 0.15
CA LEU A 78 0.11 -12.35 0.28
C LEU A 78 -1.16 -13.17 0.04
N GLU A 79 -2.19 -12.95 0.86
CA GLU A 79 -3.46 -13.70 0.83
C GLU A 79 -4.64 -12.74 0.89
N GLY A 80 -5.71 -13.03 0.17
CA GLY A 80 -6.98 -12.32 0.34
C GLY A 80 -7.66 -12.71 1.65
N ASP A 81 -8.46 -11.82 2.22
CA ASP A 81 -9.25 -12.14 3.42
C ASP A 81 -10.59 -12.83 3.09
N ASN A 82 -10.95 -12.89 1.80
CA ASN A 82 -12.19 -13.48 1.36
C ASN A 82 -12.24 -14.98 1.71
N PRO A 83 -13.26 -15.44 2.48
CA PRO A 83 -13.36 -16.84 2.87
C PRO A 83 -13.74 -17.77 1.71
N ASP A 84 -14.22 -17.25 0.58
CA ASP A 84 -14.39 -18.02 -0.64
C ASP A 84 -13.02 -18.33 -1.25
N PRO A 85 -12.61 -19.62 -1.37
CA PRO A 85 -11.31 -19.99 -1.91
C PRO A 85 -11.09 -19.58 -3.37
N THR A 86 -12.15 -19.20 -4.08
CA THR A 86 -12.10 -18.67 -5.45
C THR A 86 -12.25 -17.15 -5.52
N GLY A 87 -12.50 -16.49 -4.38
CA GLY A 87 -12.73 -15.05 -4.27
C GLY A 87 -11.47 -14.19 -4.28
N SER A 88 -10.29 -14.79 -4.37
CA SER A 88 -8.99 -14.10 -4.34
C SER A 88 -8.02 -14.73 -5.34
N GLU A 89 -7.46 -13.90 -6.22
CA GLU A 89 -6.18 -14.20 -6.87
C GLU A 89 -5.06 -13.63 -5.99
N ASP A 90 -4.19 -14.51 -5.47
CA ASP A 90 -3.13 -14.13 -4.53
C ASP A 90 -1.87 -15.03 -4.65
N SER A 91 -1.01 -15.06 -3.63
CA SER A 91 0.25 -15.80 -3.68
C SER A 91 0.09 -17.31 -3.87
N HIS A 92 -1.10 -17.88 -3.68
CA HIS A 92 -1.36 -19.26 -4.10
C HIS A 92 -1.34 -19.43 -5.62
N ASN A 93 -1.74 -18.39 -6.37
CA ASN A 93 -1.78 -18.38 -7.82
C ASN A 93 -0.45 -17.89 -8.42
N PHE A 94 0.15 -16.85 -7.81
CA PHE A 94 1.31 -16.18 -8.40
C PHE A 94 2.62 -16.27 -7.60
N GLY A 95 2.62 -17.01 -6.49
CA GLY A 95 3.77 -17.12 -5.62
C GLY A 95 4.02 -15.84 -4.79
N PRO A 96 5.15 -15.78 -4.08
CA PRO A 96 5.49 -14.62 -3.25
C PRO A 96 5.70 -13.36 -4.08
N VAL A 97 5.33 -12.21 -3.52
CA VAL A 97 5.52 -10.89 -4.12
C VAL A 97 6.81 -10.28 -3.61
N ALA A 98 7.71 -9.92 -4.53
CA ALA A 98 8.98 -9.28 -4.20
C ALA A 98 8.78 -7.98 -3.40
N SER A 99 9.66 -7.71 -2.43
CA SER A 99 9.56 -6.50 -1.59
C SER A 99 9.55 -5.19 -2.39
N SER A 100 10.21 -5.18 -3.56
CA SER A 100 10.23 -4.04 -4.48
C SER A 100 8.88 -3.73 -5.15
N LEU A 101 7.92 -4.66 -5.10
CA LEU A 101 6.57 -4.47 -5.62
C LEU A 101 5.58 -3.97 -4.57
N ILE A 102 5.99 -3.88 -3.29
CA ILE A 102 5.15 -3.30 -2.23
C ILE A 102 5.17 -1.78 -2.32
N ILE A 103 3.99 -1.16 -2.28
CA ILE A 103 3.80 0.29 -2.44
C ILE A 103 3.50 0.94 -1.09
N ALA A 104 2.58 0.36 -0.32
CA ALA A 104 2.14 0.93 0.93
C ALA A 104 1.58 -0.13 1.87
N THR A 105 1.68 0.13 3.17
CA THR A 105 1.03 -0.64 4.24
C THR A 105 -0.20 0.10 4.73
N ILE A 106 -1.33 -0.59 4.84
CA ILE A 106 -2.59 -0.10 5.40
C ILE A 106 -2.59 -0.41 6.90
N ARG A 107 -2.91 0.58 7.74
CA ARG A 107 -3.10 0.42 9.19
C ARG A 107 -4.45 0.98 9.62
#